data_AF-A0AAJ2IR87-F1
#
_entry.id   AF-A0AAJ2IR87-F1
#
_cell.length_a   1.000
_cell.length_b   1.000
_cell.length_c   1.000
_cell.angle_alpha   90.00
_cell.angle_beta   90.00
_cell.angle_gamma   90.00
#
_symmetry.space_group_name_H-M   'P 1'
#
loop_
_entity.id
_entity.type
_entity.pdbx_description
1 polymer ?
#
loop_
_entity_poly.entity_id
_entity_poly.type
_entity_poly.pdbx_seq_one_letter_code
_entity_poly.pdbx_strand_id
1 'polypeptide(L)' 'MEEQKIFEKRWQLASSEQRARYNNLMSSYPTINWTYKEKKYLLWLCQLDIDTFETFEVILDKIKQS' A
#
# COMPACT_ATOMS: atom_id res chain seq x y z
N MET A 1 -7.79 -16.33 5.02
CA MET A 1 -7.11 -16.74 6.27
C MET A 1 -5.60 -16.64 6.18
N GLU A 2 -4.94 -17.25 5.18
CA GLU A 2 -3.48 -17.18 5.05
C GLU A 2 -2.96 -15.79 4.65
N GLU A 3 -3.53 -15.18 3.60
CA GLU A 3 -3.14 -13.83 3.15
C GLU A 3 -3.28 -12.76 4.23
N GLN A 4 -4.32 -12.87 5.06
CA GLN A 4 -4.52 -11.99 6.21
C GLN A 4 -3.40 -12.15 7.25
N LYS A 5 -3.06 -13.39 7.63
CA LYS A 5 -1.95 -13.66 8.56
C LYS A 5 -0.62 -13.14 8.02
N ILE A 6 -0.38 -13.30 6.71
CA ILE A 6 0.82 -12.77 6.05
C ILE A 6 0.84 -11.24 6.11
N PHE A 7 -0.29 -10.60 5.80
CA PHE A 7 -0.43 -9.15 5.89
C PHE A 7 -0.14 -8.66 7.32
N GLU A 8 -0.77 -9.25 8.33
CA GLU A 8 -0.59 -8.87 9.73
C GLU A 8 0.87 -9.01 10.18
N LYS A 9 1.54 -10.10 9.82
CA LYS A 9 2.97 -10.28 10.10
C LYS A 9 3.83 -9.21 9.43
N ARG A 10 3.57 -8.90 8.15
CA ARG A 10 4.30 -7.84 7.43
C ARG A 10 4.01 -6.46 8.00
N TRP A 11 2.77 -6.21 8.41
CA TRP A 11 2.35 -4.98 9.04
C TRP A 11 3.11 -4.73 10.33
N GLN A 12 3.23 -5.75 11.18
CA GLN A 12 4.00 -5.68 12.43
C GLN A 12 5.49 -5.39 12.19
N LEU A 13 6.07 -5.86 11.08
CA LEU A 13 7.46 -5.62 10.72
C LEU A 13 7.70 -4.26 10.02
N ALA A 14 6.65 -3.65 9.45
CA ALA A 14 6.77 -2.38 8.76
C ALA A 14 7.11 -1.23 9.74
N SER A 15 7.98 -0.31 9.30
CA SER A 15 8.32 0.89 10.07
C SER A 15 7.12 1.83 10.20
N SER A 16 7.20 2.79 11.13
CA SER A 16 6.19 3.84 11.28
C SER A 16 5.96 4.62 9.98
N GLU A 17 7.03 4.92 9.25
CA GLU A 17 6.98 5.63 7.97
C GLU A 17 6.27 4.80 6.89
N GLN A 18 6.63 3.52 6.75
CA GLN A 18 5.99 2.61 5.79
C GLN A 18 4.49 2.46 6.07
N ARG A 19 4.10 2.37 7.35
CA ARG A 19 2.69 2.34 7.76
C ARG A 19 1.98 3.65 7.47
N ALA A 20 2.63 4.79 7.67
CA ALA A 20 2.07 6.10 7.34
C ALA A 20 1.81 6.22 5.84
N ARG A 21 2.79 5.86 4.99
CA ARG A 21 2.64 5.82 3.53
C ARG A 21 1.48 4.91 3.12
N TYR A 22 1.39 3.71 3.69
CA TYR A 22 0.28 2.79 3.42
C TYR A 22 -1.07 3.40 3.79
N ASN A 23 -1.21 4.00 4.97
CA ASN A 23 -2.47 4.60 5.41
C ASN A 23 -2.87 5.79 4.52
N ASN A 24 -1.90 6.61 4.10
CA ASN A 24 -2.14 7.70 3.16
C ASN A 24 -2.62 7.16 1.81
N LEU A 25 -1.95 6.14 1.27
CA LEU A 25 -2.33 5.48 0.02
C LEU A 25 -3.76 4.94 0.10
N MET A 26 -4.10 4.19 1.16
CA MET A 26 -5.44 3.65 1.35
C MET A 26 -6.51 4.76 1.45
N SER A 27 -6.17 5.89 2.07
CA SER A 27 -7.07 7.04 2.21
C SER A 27 -7.30 7.79 0.89
N SER A 28 -6.35 7.73 -0.05
CA SER A 28 -6.47 8.32 -1.39
C SER A 28 -7.45 7.56 -2.31
N TYR A 29 -7.80 6.31 -1.96
CA TYR A 29 -8.71 5.44 -2.72
C TYR A 29 -9.83 4.85 -1.82
N PRO A 30 -10.66 5.69 -1.17
CA PRO A 30 -11.59 5.25 -0.13
C PRO A 30 -12.76 4.40 -0.66
N THR A 31 -13.04 4.46 -1.97
CA THR A 31 -14.12 3.71 -2.62
C THR A 31 -13.70 2.32 -3.10
N ILE A 32 -12.41 2.00 -3.09
CA ILE A 32 -11.89 0.71 -3.55
C ILE A 32 -11.87 -0.27 -2.37
N ASN A 33 -12.56 -1.39 -2.51
CA ASN A 33 -12.53 -2.46 -1.52
C ASN A 33 -11.35 -3.43 -1.79
N TRP A 34 -10.22 -3.17 -1.13
CA TRP A 34 -9.02 -3.98 -1.28
C TRP A 34 -9.10 -5.32 -0.53
N THR A 35 -8.81 -6.41 -1.23
CA THR A 35 -8.60 -7.73 -0.62
C THR A 35 -7.31 -7.78 0.20
N TYR A 36 -7.18 -8.72 1.14
CA TYR A 36 -5.92 -8.89 1.90
C TYR A 36 -4.70 -9.19 1.01
N LYS A 37 -4.90 -9.87 -0.12
CA LYS A 37 -3.84 -10.13 -1.10
C LYS A 37 -3.33 -8.83 -1.72
N GLU A 38 -4.22 -7.92 -2.08
CA GLU A 38 -3.87 -6.60 -2.64
C GLU A 38 -3.28 -5.68 -1.57
N LYS A 39 -3.87 -5.65 -0.37
CA LYS A 39 -3.32 -4.90 0.77
C LYS A 39 -1.88 -5.30 1.08
N LYS A 40 -1.54 -6.59 0.96
CA LYS A 40 -0.17 -7.10 1.07
C LYS A 40 0.75 -6.52 0.00
N TYR A 41 0.31 -6.41 -1.25
CA TYR A 41 1.10 -5.81 -2.33
C TYR A 41 1.28 -4.31 -2.13
N LEU A 42 0.21 -3.59 -1.77
CA LEU A 42 0.28 -2.15 -1.47
C LEU A 42 1.22 -1.85 -0.31
N LEU A 43 1.18 -2.66 0.76
CA LEU A 43 2.12 -2.54 1.87
C LEU A 43 3.57 -2.81 1.44
N TRP A 44 3.79 -3.75 0.52
CA TRP A 44 5.12 -4.02 -0.01
C TRP A 44 5.66 -2.86 -0.84
N LEU A 45 4.82 -2.20 -1.64
CA LEU A 45 5.20 -1.00 -2.38
C LEU A 45 5.64 0.13 -1.45
N CYS A 46 5.00 0.27 -0.29
CA CYS A 46 5.38 1.27 0.72
C CYS A 46 6.78 1.02 1.33
N GLN A 47 7.40 -0.14 1.07
CA GLN A 47 8.77 -0.47 1.52
C GLN A 47 9.85 -0.10 0.51
N LEU A 48 9.48 0.29 -0.71
CA LEU A 48 10.41 0.77 -1.72
C LEU A 48 11.08 2.08 -1.26
N ASP A 49 12.23 2.39 -1.86
CA ASP A 49 12.81 3.72 -1.72
C ASP A 49 11.81 4.81 -2.15
N ILE A 50 12.00 6.01 -1.61
CA ILE A 50 11.03 7.09 -1.76
C ILE A 50 10.79 7.46 -3.23
N ASP A 51 11.84 7.53 -4.05
CA ASP A 51 11.74 7.91 -5.46
C ASP A 51 10.93 6.87 -6.26
N THR A 52 11.18 5.58 -6.01
CA THR A 52 10.42 4.50 -6.65
C THR A 52 8.96 4.47 -6.18
N PHE A 53 8.70 4.73 -4.90
CA PHE A 53 7.34 4.80 -4.38
C PHE A 53 6.56 5.97 -4.99
N GLU A 54 7.15 7.16 -5.04
CA GLU A 54 6.53 8.35 -5.64
C GLU A 54 6.24 8.14 -7.13
N THR A 55 7.15 7.49 -7.86
CA THR A 55 6.92 7.12 -9.27
C THR A 55 5.67 6.24 -9.42
N PHE A 56 5.48 5.28 -8.52
CA PHE A 56 4.29 4.44 -8.51
C PHE A 56 3.01 5.22 -8.19
N GLU A 57 3.06 6.16 -7.24
CA GLU A 57 1.92 7.03 -6.91
C GLU A 57 1.48 7.89 -8.10
N VAL A 58 2.42 8.46 -8.85
CA VAL A 58 2.12 9.23 -10.08
C VAL A 58 1.38 8.38 -11.12
N ILE A 59 1.80 7.12 -11.30
CA ILE A 59 1.13 6.19 -12.23
C ILE A 59 -0.29 5.87 -11.75
N LEU A 60 -0.48 5.58 -10.46
CA LEU A 60 -1.81 5.29 -9.92
C LEU A 60 -2.76 6.48 -10.02
N ASP A 61 -2.28 7.69 -9.75
CA ASP A 61 -3.09 8.90 -9.87
C ASP A 61 -3.52 9.14 -11.33
N LYS A 62 -2.63 8.89 -12.29
CA LYS A 62 -2.98 8.97 -13.71
C LYS A 62 -4.07 7.98 -14.11
N ILE A 63 -4.02 6.76 -13.57
CA ILE A 63 -5.05 5.73 -13.81
C ILE A 63 -6.38 6.14 -13.17
N LYS A 64 -6.36 6.71 -11.96
CA LYS A 64 -7.56 7.18 -11.25
C LYS A 64 -8.33 8.27 -12.00
N GLN A 65 -7.61 9.16 -12.67
CA GLN A 65 -8.19 10.28 -13.42
C GLN A 65 -8.75 9.88 -14.80
N SER A 66 -8.58 8.62 -15.21
CA SER A 66 -9.06 8.08 -16.50
C SER A 66 -10.38 7.34 -16.33
#